data_AF-A0ABC9UET8-F1
#
_entry.id   AF-A0ABC9UET8-F1
#
_cell.length_a   1.000
_cell.length_b   1.000
_cell.length_c   1.000
_cell.angle_alpha   90.00
_cell.angle_beta   90.00
_cell.angle_gamma   90.00
#
_symmetry.space_group_name_H-M   'P 1'
#
loop_
_entity.id
_entity.type
_entity.pdbx_description
1 polymer ?
#
loop_
_entity_poly.entity_id
_entity_poly.type
_entity_poly.pdbx_seq_one_letter_code
_entity_poly.pdbx_strand_id
1 'polypeptide(L)'
;MDIVWQRRGMLVSPNTYYQNISILRKGLKKVGFETDPIVTIPRIGLTLASDTQITVKETQPQADEEERAAPDLCEETVAPTDSTRRFWLPGALVLLLMLAGVSVISHNLLHDSYFVDGYRFAMKMGDCQLYFSRDIETQRDRDKALAYAAPFKDQCANYPWVYVSGYILLPRASVIRCDRPMTEPNRCMSDYFIEDR
;
A
#
# COMPACT_ATOMS: atom_id res chain seq x y z
N MET A 1 10.49 -15.25 -16.52
CA MET A 1 9.33 -14.35 -16.35
C MET A 1 8.37 -14.87 -15.31
N ASP A 2 8.04 -16.16 -15.38
CA ASP A 2 6.89 -16.73 -14.67
C ASP A 2 7.04 -16.71 -13.15
N ILE A 3 8.21 -17.08 -12.62
CA ILE A 3 8.43 -17.21 -11.16
C ILE A 3 8.48 -15.86 -10.45
N VAL A 4 9.16 -14.87 -11.04
CA VAL A 4 9.39 -13.57 -10.41
C VAL A 4 8.20 -12.63 -10.59
N TRP A 5 7.49 -12.72 -11.72
CA TRP A 5 6.41 -11.80 -12.06
C TRP A 5 5.05 -12.47 -12.19
N GLN A 6 4.86 -13.42 -13.11
CA GLN A 6 3.51 -13.93 -13.40
C GLN A 6 2.86 -14.66 -12.22
N ARG A 7 3.62 -15.47 -11.46
CA ARG A 7 3.13 -16.12 -10.23
C ARG A 7 2.73 -15.14 -9.14
N ARG A 8 3.19 -13.89 -9.24
CA ARG A 8 2.82 -12.78 -8.34
C ARG A 8 1.78 -11.85 -8.98
N GLY A 9 1.10 -12.29 -10.04
CA GLY A 9 0.07 -11.51 -10.75
C GLY A 9 0.61 -10.35 -11.60
N MET A 10 1.94 -10.26 -11.80
CA MET A 10 2.54 -9.20 -12.59
C MET A 10 2.82 -9.68 -14.02
N LEU A 11 2.26 -8.97 -15.01
CA LEU A 11 2.57 -9.14 -16.42
C LEU A 11 3.56 -8.07 -16.87
N VAL A 12 4.73 -8.52 -17.33
CA VAL A 12 5.86 -7.65 -17.65
C VAL A 12 6.32 -7.94 -19.08
N SER A 13 6.56 -6.89 -19.87
CA SER A 13 7.04 -7.06 -21.24
C SER A 13 8.50 -7.59 -21.27
N PRO A 14 8.92 -8.28 -22.34
CA PRO A 14 10.32 -8.69 -22.51
C PRO A 14 11.30 -7.51 -22.40
N ASN A 15 10.93 -6.35 -22.94
CA ASN A 15 11.74 -5.13 -22.84
C ASN A 15 11.92 -4.69 -21.39
N THR A 16 10.85 -4.68 -20.61
CA THR A 16 10.91 -4.32 -19.18
C THR A 16 11.76 -5.31 -18.39
N TYR A 17 11.71 -6.60 -18.73
CA TYR A 17 12.65 -7.58 -18.16
C TYR A 17 14.10 -7.21 -18.44
N TYR A 18 14.48 -6.96 -19.70
CA TYR A 18 15.86 -6.59 -20.03
C TYR A 18 16.32 -5.27 -19.40
N GLN A 19 15.40 -4.30 -19.28
CA GLN A 19 15.65 -3.05 -18.57
C GLN A 19 15.94 -3.29 -17.09
N ASN A 20 15.13 -4.09 -16.41
CA ASN A 20 15.33 -4.42 -14.99
C ASN A 20 16.69 -5.10 -14.75
N ILE A 21 17.09 -6.01 -15.62
CA ILE A 21 18.41 -6.66 -15.52
C ILE A 21 19.53 -5.64 -15.71
N SER A 22 19.38 -4.71 -16.64
CA SER A 22 20.37 -3.63 -16.86
C SER A 22 20.46 -2.69 -15.66
N ILE A 23 19.34 -2.36 -15.02
CA ILE A 23 19.30 -1.56 -13.79
C ILE A 23 19.99 -2.30 -12.65
N LEU A 24 19.70 -3.59 -12.49
CA LEU A 24 20.28 -4.42 -11.44
C LEU A 24 21.81 -4.50 -11.57
N ARG A 25 22.33 -4.74 -12.78
CA ARG A 25 23.79 -4.72 -13.06
C ARG A 25 24.45 -3.40 -12.64
N LYS A 26 23.84 -2.27 -13.03
CA LYS A 26 24.34 -0.94 -12.67
C LYS A 26 24.31 -0.72 -11.16
N GLY A 27 23.24 -1.16 -10.50
CA GLY A 27 23.10 -1.07 -9.05
C GLY A 27 24.18 -1.86 -8.32
N LEU A 28 24.40 -3.12 -8.70
CA LEU A 28 25.42 -3.98 -8.09
C LEU A 28 26.83 -3.41 -8.29
N LYS A 29 27.14 -2.92 -9.49
CA LYS A 29 28.41 -2.23 -9.74
C LYS A 29 28.60 -1.00 -8.85
N LYS A 30 27.54 -0.22 -8.64
CA LYS A 30 27.58 0.97 -7.78
C LYS A 30 27.80 0.64 -6.30
N VAL A 31 27.35 -0.52 -5.84
CA VAL A 31 27.49 -0.99 -4.45
C VAL A 31 28.90 -1.54 -4.16
N GLY A 32 29.77 -1.66 -5.17
CA GLY A 32 31.17 -2.05 -5.02
C GLY A 32 31.51 -3.43 -5.57
N PHE A 33 30.62 -4.04 -6.37
CA PHE A 33 30.98 -5.20 -7.17
C PHE A 33 31.82 -4.75 -8.37
N GLU A 34 33.13 -5.04 -8.34
CA GLU A 34 34.08 -4.72 -9.41
C GLU A 34 33.72 -5.46 -10.73
N THR A 35 33.33 -6.73 -10.63
CA THR A 35 32.85 -7.57 -11.73
C THR A 35 31.32 -7.64 -11.74
N ASP A 36 30.71 -7.71 -12.92
CA ASP A 36 29.25 -7.91 -13.05
C ASP A 36 28.89 -9.33 -12.59
N PRO A 37 28.17 -9.50 -11.46
CA PRO A 37 27.83 -10.81 -10.95
C PRO A 37 26.71 -11.49 -11.77
N ILE A 38 26.09 -10.82 -12.76
CA ILE A 38 24.97 -11.37 -13.54
C ILE A 38 25.39 -11.67 -14.99
N VAL A 39 25.63 -12.95 -15.27
CA VAL A 39 26.04 -13.46 -16.58
C VAL A 39 24.81 -13.84 -17.41
N THR A 40 24.82 -13.50 -18.70
CA THR A 40 23.78 -13.92 -19.66
C THR A 40 24.26 -15.12 -20.45
N ILE A 41 23.48 -16.20 -20.43
CA ILE A 41 23.70 -17.36 -21.29
C ILE A 41 22.75 -17.28 -22.48
N PRO A 42 23.27 -17.19 -23.72
CA PRO A 42 22.44 -17.09 -24.93
C PRO A 42 21.41 -18.21 -25.01
N ARG A 43 20.15 -17.85 -25.30
CA ARG A 43 19.01 -18.79 -25.43
C ARG A 43 18.64 -19.59 -24.17
N ILE A 44 19.30 -19.35 -23.03
CA ILE A 44 18.98 -20.02 -21.75
C ILE A 44 18.43 -19.01 -20.74
N GLY A 45 19.17 -17.93 -20.46
CA GLY A 45 18.75 -16.95 -19.46
C GLY A 45 19.90 -16.29 -18.74
N LEU A 46 19.75 -16.09 -17.43
CA LEU A 46 20.72 -15.41 -16.58
C LEU A 46 21.20 -16.36 -15.49
N THR A 47 22.46 -16.20 -15.10
CA THR A 47 23.08 -16.92 -13.98
C THR A 47 23.96 -15.97 -13.19
N LEU A 48 24.28 -16.35 -11.95
CA LEU A 48 25.33 -15.69 -11.19
C LEU A 48 26.71 -16.07 -11.77
N ALA A 49 27.65 -15.13 -11.72
CA ALA A 49 29.04 -15.37 -12.10
C ALA A 49 29.69 -16.36 -11.12
N SER A 50 30.57 -17.23 -11.64
CA SER A 50 31.15 -18.34 -10.86
C SER A 50 32.02 -17.90 -9.67
N ASP A 51 32.52 -16.68 -9.71
CA ASP A 51 33.32 -16.02 -8.68
C ASP A 51 32.46 -15.32 -7.60
N THR A 52 31.13 -15.32 -7.75
CA THR A 52 30.23 -14.68 -6.79
C THR A 52 30.11 -15.50 -5.51
N GLN A 53 30.57 -14.96 -4.38
CA GLN A 53 30.42 -15.59 -3.07
C GLN A 53 29.11 -15.20 -2.40
N ILE A 54 28.32 -16.19 -1.97
CA ILE A 54 27.02 -15.99 -1.30
C ILE A 54 27.20 -16.32 0.18
N THR A 55 27.00 -15.33 1.04
CA THR A 55 26.97 -15.52 2.50
C THR A 55 25.58 -15.20 3.02
N VAL A 56 24.93 -16.16 3.66
CA VAL A 56 23.65 -15.93 4.33
C VAL A 56 23.94 -15.25 5.66
N LYS A 57 23.60 -13.96 5.77
CA LYS A 57 23.54 -13.29 7.07
C LYS A 57 22.14 -13.46 7.63
N GLU A 58 22.03 -14.15 8.77
CA GLU A 58 20.80 -14.13 9.55
C GLU A 58 20.56 -12.71 10.06
N THR A 59 19.47 -12.09 9.63
CA THR A 59 19.05 -10.78 10.12
C THR A 59 18.44 -10.96 11.51
N GLN A 60 19.24 -10.73 12.54
CA GLN A 60 18.70 -10.53 13.89
C GLN A 60 17.99 -9.16 13.93
N PRO A 61 16.77 -9.05 14.50
CA PRO A 61 16.13 -7.77 14.74
C PRO A 61 16.91 -7.03 15.83
N GLN A 62 17.56 -5.94 15.44
CA GLN A 62 18.25 -5.05 16.38
C GLN A 62 17.17 -4.19 17.05
N ALA A 63 16.93 -4.47 18.33
CA ALA A 63 16.10 -3.64 19.20
C ALA A 63 16.86 -2.34 19.52
N ASP A 64 16.17 -1.21 19.41
CA ASP A 64 16.69 0.11 19.69
C ASP A 64 17.05 0.25 21.18
N GLU A 65 18.31 0.55 21.47
CA GLU A 65 18.79 0.93 22.81
C GLU A 65 18.59 2.43 23.00
N GLU A 66 17.66 2.80 23.88
CA GLU A 66 17.53 4.16 24.43
C GLU A 66 17.61 4.06 25.95
N GLU A 67 18.75 4.46 26.54
CA GLU A 67 18.86 4.71 27.98
C GLU A 67 19.89 5.83 28.20
N ARG A 68 19.39 7.05 28.43
CA ARG A 68 20.22 8.21 28.82
C ARG A 68 20.10 8.38 30.33
N ALA A 69 21.26 8.27 30.98
CA ALA A 69 21.48 8.34 32.41
C ALA A 69 20.86 9.55 33.13
N ALA A 70 20.32 9.29 34.33
CA ALA A 70 20.17 10.25 35.43
C ALA A 70 21.49 10.38 36.23
N PRO A 71 21.71 11.49 36.95
CA PRO A 71 21.57 11.49 38.43
C PRO A 71 20.89 12.80 38.93
N ASP A 72 19.98 12.77 39.91
CA ASP A 72 20.05 12.51 41.36
C ASP A 72 20.19 13.78 42.23
N LEU A 73 19.22 13.92 43.16
CA LEU A 73 19.19 14.64 44.46
C LEU A 73 19.41 16.19 44.49
N CYS A 74 18.69 17.03 45.24
CA CYS A 74 17.98 16.86 46.53
C CYS A 74 16.77 17.82 46.67
N GLU A 75 15.80 17.35 47.47
CA GLU A 75 14.79 18.08 48.26
C GLU A 75 15.48 19.11 49.22
N GLU A 76 14.91 20.20 49.73
CA GLU A 76 13.64 20.33 50.46
C GLU A 76 13.35 21.82 50.80
N THR A 77 12.06 22.21 50.76
CA THR A 77 11.36 23.28 51.55
C THR A 77 11.80 24.78 51.41
N VAL A 78 10.95 25.81 51.41
CA VAL A 78 9.64 26.08 52.04
C VAL A 78 8.87 27.12 51.17
N ALA A 79 7.54 27.00 51.10
CA ALA A 79 6.56 28.02 50.62
C ALA A 79 6.66 29.35 51.44
N PRO A 80 5.99 30.50 51.12
CA PRO A 80 4.70 30.59 50.43
C PRO A 80 4.41 31.82 49.51
N THR A 81 3.31 31.69 48.76
CA THR A 81 2.34 32.71 48.29
C THR A 81 2.86 34.05 47.75
N ASP A 82 2.57 34.38 46.49
CA ASP A 82 1.40 35.23 46.14
C ASP A 82 1.24 35.42 44.61
N SER A 83 -0.02 35.60 44.20
CA SER A 83 -0.52 36.29 43.00
C SER A 83 0.27 36.23 41.68
N THR A 84 -0.14 35.39 40.74
CA THR A 84 -0.14 35.73 39.29
C THR A 84 -1.24 34.98 38.52
N ARG A 85 -2.50 35.27 38.84
CA ARG A 85 -3.66 34.91 38.01
C ARG A 85 -3.72 35.77 36.74
N ARG A 86 -2.66 35.76 35.92
CA ARG A 86 -2.64 36.41 34.60
C ARG A 86 -1.67 35.81 33.58
N PHE A 87 -0.81 34.86 33.97
CA PHE A 87 0.14 34.23 33.05
C PHE A 87 -0.24 32.82 32.57
N TRP A 88 -1.35 32.25 33.07
CA TRP A 88 -1.85 30.92 32.65
C TRP A 88 -2.74 30.93 31.40
N LEU A 89 -3.26 32.09 30.98
CA LEU A 89 -4.11 32.21 29.80
C LEU A 89 -3.38 32.01 28.46
N PRO A 90 -2.16 32.55 28.22
CA PRO A 90 -1.46 32.30 26.96
C PRO A 90 -0.95 30.86 26.84
N GLY A 91 -0.47 30.27 27.95
CA GLY A 91 -0.01 28.88 27.98
C GLY A 91 -1.14 27.88 27.67
N ALA A 92 -2.33 28.11 28.21
CA ALA A 92 -3.51 27.29 27.93
C ALA A 92 -3.92 27.36 26.45
N LEU A 93 -3.89 28.55 25.83
CA LEU A 93 -4.22 28.72 24.41
C LEU A 93 -3.22 27.98 23.51
N VAL A 94 -1.91 28.10 23.78
CA VAL A 94 -0.86 27.41 23.00
C VAL A 94 -1.00 25.90 23.15
N LEU A 95 -1.25 25.39 24.36
CA LEU A 95 -1.49 23.96 24.59
C LEU A 95 -2.73 23.46 23.84
N LEU A 96 -3.83 24.23 23.84
CA LEU A 96 -5.06 23.90 23.12
C LEU A 96 -4.83 23.85 21.61
N LEU A 97 -4.06 24.80 21.07
CA LEU A 97 -3.67 24.80 19.65
C LEU A 97 -2.76 23.63 19.30
N MET A 98 -1.82 23.27 20.18
CA MET A 98 -0.95 22.10 19.99
C MET A 98 -1.76 20.79 20.04
N LEU A 99 -2.67 20.64 21.00
CA LEU A 99 -3.56 19.47 21.08
C LEU A 99 -4.50 19.37 19.88
N ALA A 100 -5.07 20.50 19.43
CA ALA A 100 -5.88 20.54 18.21
C ALA A 100 -5.04 20.20 16.97
N GLY A 101 -3.83 20.74 16.87
CA GLY A 101 -2.89 20.42 15.79
C GLY A 101 -2.53 18.94 15.76
N VAL A 102 -2.16 18.35 16.91
CA VAL A 102 -1.88 16.92 17.04
C VAL A 102 -3.12 16.09 16.71
N SER A 103 -4.30 16.49 17.14
CA SER A 103 -5.55 15.78 16.82
C SER A 103 -5.88 15.81 15.33
N VAL A 104 -5.67 16.95 14.66
CA VAL A 104 -5.87 17.08 13.21
C VAL A 104 -4.82 16.28 12.45
N ILE A 105 -3.54 16.38 12.82
CA ILE A 105 -2.45 15.63 12.19
C ILE A 105 -2.66 14.13 12.40
N SER A 106 -3.00 13.70 13.61
CA SER A 106 -3.32 12.30 13.93
C SER A 106 -4.54 11.81 13.16
N HIS A 107 -5.62 12.60 13.08
CA HIS A 107 -6.77 12.23 12.27
C HIS A 107 -6.40 12.13 10.78
N ASN A 108 -5.56 13.01 10.23
CA ASN A 108 -5.15 12.92 8.83
C ASN A 108 -4.15 11.78 8.57
N LEU A 109 -3.29 11.44 9.54
CA LEU A 109 -2.33 10.34 9.45
C LEU A 109 -2.98 8.96 9.70
N LEU A 110 -4.00 8.90 10.57
CA LEU A 110 -4.79 7.68 10.87
C LEU A 110 -6.01 7.53 9.97
N HIS A 111 -6.42 8.58 9.25
CA HIS A 111 -7.33 8.45 8.12
C HIS A 111 -6.53 7.84 6.96
N ASP A 112 -6.04 6.61 7.19
CA ASP A 112 -5.83 5.65 6.14
C ASP A 112 -7.13 5.64 5.35
N SER A 113 -7.08 6.24 4.16
CA SER A 113 -8.17 6.19 3.21
C SER A 113 -8.52 4.72 3.05
N TYR A 114 -9.64 4.30 3.63
CA TYR A 114 -10.06 2.92 3.52
C TYR A 114 -10.17 2.65 2.02
N PHE A 115 -9.61 1.55 1.55
CA PHE A 115 -9.74 1.14 0.15
C PHE A 115 -11.20 1.24 -0.34
N VAL A 116 -12.15 1.05 0.58
CA VAL A 116 -13.60 1.13 0.39
C VAL A 116 -14.11 2.55 0.07
N ASP A 117 -13.48 3.61 0.56
CA ASP A 117 -13.91 4.99 0.35
C ASP A 117 -13.82 5.40 -1.12
N GLY A 118 -12.93 4.76 -1.88
CA GLY A 118 -12.76 4.93 -3.32
C GLY A 118 -13.94 4.42 -4.15
N TYR A 119 -14.91 3.72 -3.55
CA TYR A 119 -16.03 3.11 -4.27
C TYR A 119 -17.37 3.75 -3.89
N ARG A 120 -18.27 3.80 -4.88
CA ARG A 120 -19.65 4.25 -4.70
C ARG A 120 -20.61 3.19 -5.19
N PHE A 121 -21.74 3.04 -4.50
CA PHE A 121 -22.80 2.16 -4.97
C PHE A 121 -23.24 2.59 -6.37
N ALA A 122 -23.30 1.63 -7.29
CA ALA A 122 -23.67 1.85 -8.67
C ALA A 122 -25.07 1.32 -8.94
N MET A 123 -25.29 0.02 -8.70
CA MET A 123 -26.58 -0.63 -8.93
C MET A 123 -26.63 -2.02 -8.27
N LYS A 124 -27.82 -2.63 -8.27
CA LYS A 124 -28.01 -4.03 -7.90
C LYS A 124 -28.19 -4.88 -9.17
N MET A 125 -27.50 -6.01 -9.27
CA MET A 125 -27.57 -6.95 -10.40
C MET A 125 -27.87 -8.35 -9.85
N GLY A 126 -29.15 -8.73 -9.85
CA GLY A 126 -29.59 -9.93 -9.13
C GLY A 126 -29.35 -9.77 -7.63
N ASP A 127 -28.61 -10.71 -7.03
CA ASP A 127 -28.22 -10.63 -5.62
C ASP A 127 -26.92 -9.83 -5.39
N CYS A 128 -26.20 -9.48 -6.46
CA CYS A 128 -25.00 -8.66 -6.34
C CYS A 128 -25.32 -7.17 -6.13
N GLN A 129 -24.58 -6.55 -5.22
CA GLN A 129 -24.49 -5.12 -5.02
C GLN A 129 -23.19 -4.64 -5.68
N LEU A 130 -23.32 -3.87 -6.76
CA LEU A 130 -22.18 -3.38 -7.53
C LEU A 130 -21.77 -2.00 -7.02
N TYR A 131 -20.47 -1.86 -6.77
CA TYR A 131 -19.82 -0.64 -6.37
C TYR A 131 -18.75 -0.30 -7.39
N PHE A 132 -18.81 0.90 -7.96
CA PHE A 132 -17.84 1.37 -8.95
C PHE A 132 -16.89 2.36 -8.29
N SER A 133 -15.63 2.30 -8.69
CA SER A 133 -14.64 3.29 -8.29
C SER A 133 -15.08 4.70 -8.72
N ARG A 134 -14.72 5.71 -7.93
CA ARG A 134 -15.18 7.10 -8.13
C ARG A 134 -14.75 7.70 -9.47
N ASP A 135 -13.64 7.23 -10.03
CA ASP A 135 -13.11 7.62 -11.34
C ASP A 135 -13.98 7.13 -12.52
N ILE A 136 -14.89 6.18 -12.30
CA ILE A 136 -15.86 5.73 -13.30
C ILE A 136 -17.06 6.70 -13.32
N GLU A 137 -16.93 7.79 -14.07
CA GLU A 137 -17.96 8.84 -14.14
C GLU A 137 -18.87 8.74 -15.36
N THR A 138 -18.30 8.53 -16.56
CA THR A 138 -19.06 8.59 -17.81
C THR A 138 -19.94 7.35 -17.99
N GLN A 139 -21.04 7.48 -18.75
CA GLN A 139 -21.91 6.32 -19.03
C GLN A 139 -21.17 5.21 -19.78
N ARG A 140 -20.30 5.58 -20.73
CA ARG A 140 -19.47 4.60 -21.46
C ARG A 140 -18.60 3.77 -20.53
N ASP A 141 -17.99 4.40 -19.52
CA ASP A 141 -17.13 3.70 -18.57
C ASP A 141 -17.95 2.84 -17.60
N ARG A 142 -19.16 3.28 -17.26
CA ARG A 142 -20.13 2.49 -16.47
C ARG A 142 -20.57 1.24 -17.21
N ASP A 143 -20.87 1.35 -18.50
CA ASP A 143 -21.25 0.20 -19.33
C ASP A 143 -20.10 -0.82 -19.43
N LYS A 144 -18.86 -0.34 -19.59
CA LYS A 144 -17.66 -1.18 -19.52
C LYS A 144 -17.50 -1.85 -18.16
N ALA A 145 -17.64 -1.08 -17.07
CA ALA A 145 -17.55 -1.61 -15.71
C ALA A 145 -18.60 -2.70 -15.45
N LEU A 146 -19.81 -2.52 -15.96
CA LEU A 146 -20.87 -3.51 -15.89
C LEU A 146 -20.53 -4.77 -16.69
N ALA A 147 -19.93 -4.63 -17.87
CA ALA A 147 -19.48 -5.78 -18.67
C ALA A 147 -18.45 -6.64 -17.94
N TYR A 148 -17.55 -6.04 -17.16
CA TYR A 148 -16.60 -6.79 -16.31
C TYR A 148 -17.27 -7.54 -15.14
N ALA A 149 -18.38 -7.01 -14.61
CA ALA A 149 -19.12 -7.64 -13.52
C ALA A 149 -20.10 -8.73 -14.00
N ALA A 150 -20.60 -8.63 -15.23
CA ALA A 150 -21.64 -9.51 -15.77
C ALA A 150 -21.36 -11.03 -15.65
N PRO A 151 -20.13 -11.53 -15.87
CA PRO A 151 -19.82 -12.97 -15.76
C PRO A 151 -20.03 -13.55 -14.36
N PHE A 152 -20.08 -12.71 -13.32
CA PHE A 152 -20.17 -13.16 -11.93
C PHE A 152 -21.60 -13.18 -11.39
N LYS A 153 -22.60 -12.91 -12.22
CA LYS A 153 -24.01 -12.87 -11.82
C LYS A 153 -24.48 -14.12 -11.08
N ASP A 154 -24.02 -15.30 -11.49
CA ASP A 154 -24.42 -16.58 -10.88
C ASP A 154 -23.66 -16.88 -9.57
N GLN A 155 -22.56 -16.16 -9.31
CA GLN A 155 -21.72 -16.33 -8.11
C GLN A 155 -22.12 -15.38 -6.97
N CYS A 156 -23.08 -14.49 -7.22
CA CYS A 156 -23.56 -13.50 -6.25
C CYS A 156 -24.12 -14.10 -4.97
N ALA A 157 -24.59 -15.36 -4.99
CA ALA A 157 -25.10 -16.02 -3.78
C ALA A 157 -24.03 -16.16 -2.68
N ASN A 158 -22.76 -16.36 -3.06
CA ASN A 158 -21.65 -16.52 -2.12
C ASN A 158 -20.86 -15.22 -1.92
N TYR A 159 -20.78 -14.38 -2.96
CA TYR A 159 -20.02 -13.14 -2.96
C TYR A 159 -20.85 -11.97 -3.49
N PRO A 160 -21.86 -11.47 -2.75
CA PRO A 160 -22.77 -10.45 -3.29
C PRO A 160 -22.18 -9.04 -3.30
N TRP A 161 -21.05 -8.76 -2.66
CA TRP A 161 -20.42 -7.43 -2.71
C TRP A 161 -19.38 -7.39 -3.83
N VAL A 162 -19.68 -6.66 -4.90
CA VAL A 162 -18.83 -6.60 -6.11
C VAL A 162 -18.31 -5.19 -6.31
N TYR A 163 -16.99 -5.02 -6.24
CA TYR A 163 -16.29 -3.76 -6.41
C TYR A 163 -15.55 -3.77 -7.75
N VAL A 164 -15.85 -2.81 -8.62
CA VAL A 164 -15.23 -2.68 -9.94
C VAL A 164 -14.42 -1.40 -10.00
N SER A 165 -13.14 -1.54 -10.34
CA SER A 165 -12.24 -0.42 -10.61
C SER A 165 -11.66 -0.57 -12.02
N GLY A 166 -11.65 0.52 -12.78
CA GLY A 166 -11.10 0.57 -14.13
C GLY A 166 -10.15 1.75 -14.24
N TYR A 167 -8.92 1.52 -14.68
CA TYR A 167 -7.95 2.60 -14.82
C TYR A 167 -8.28 3.40 -16.08
N ILE A 168 -8.73 4.66 -15.95
CA ILE A 168 -9.12 5.51 -17.12
C ILE A 168 -8.03 5.55 -18.21
N LEU A 169 -6.76 5.50 -17.81
CA LEU A 169 -5.59 5.63 -18.71
C LEU A 169 -5.00 4.31 -19.19
N LEU A 170 -5.50 3.16 -18.71
CA LEU A 170 -4.96 1.85 -19.04
C LEU A 170 -6.10 0.90 -19.45
N PRO A 171 -5.90 -0.01 -20.41
CA PRO A 171 -6.90 -1.02 -20.78
C PRO A 171 -6.96 -2.13 -19.72
N ARG A 172 -7.22 -1.75 -18.47
CA ARG A 172 -7.16 -2.63 -17.30
C ARG A 172 -8.33 -2.36 -16.39
N ALA A 173 -8.98 -3.43 -15.97
CA ALA A 173 -9.99 -3.40 -14.94
C ALA A 173 -9.71 -4.49 -13.91
N SER A 174 -10.15 -4.27 -12.68
CA SER A 174 -10.18 -5.28 -11.64
C SER A 174 -11.55 -5.33 -11.00
N VAL A 175 -11.98 -6.54 -10.69
CA VAL A 175 -13.23 -6.84 -10.02
C VAL A 175 -12.90 -7.59 -8.74
N ILE A 176 -13.35 -7.06 -7.60
CA ILE A 176 -13.18 -7.68 -6.29
C ILE A 176 -14.55 -8.09 -5.78
N ARG A 177 -14.71 -9.36 -5.41
CA ARG A 177 -15.98 -9.93 -4.95
C ARG A 177 -15.80 -10.45 -3.54
N CYS A 178 -16.63 -10.00 -2.61
CA CYS A 178 -16.52 -10.34 -1.19
C CYS A 178 -17.82 -10.95 -0.67
N ASP A 179 -17.70 -11.81 0.35
CA ASP A 179 -18.81 -12.42 1.08
C ASP A 179 -19.49 -11.46 2.06
N ARG A 180 -18.85 -10.32 2.35
CA ARG A 180 -19.26 -9.22 3.23
C ARG A 180 -18.64 -7.90 2.77
N PRO A 181 -19.18 -6.73 3.14
CA PRO A 181 -18.61 -5.44 2.80
C PRO A 181 -17.17 -5.29 3.32
N MET A 182 -16.34 -4.53 2.62
CA MET A 182 -14.92 -4.33 2.97
C MET A 182 -14.68 -3.50 4.26
N THR A 183 -15.73 -2.95 4.85
CA THR A 183 -15.67 -2.24 6.14
C THR A 183 -15.58 -3.19 7.33
N GLU A 184 -15.75 -4.50 7.12
CA GLU A 184 -15.67 -5.53 8.15
C GLU A 184 -14.81 -6.72 7.68
N PRO A 185 -14.39 -7.63 8.59
CA PRO A 185 -13.60 -8.79 8.20
C PRO A 185 -14.35 -9.67 7.19
N ASN A 186 -13.76 -9.88 6.01
CA ASN A 186 -14.41 -10.56 4.90
C ASN A 186 -13.47 -11.51 4.16
N ARG A 187 -14.04 -12.33 3.27
CA ARG A 187 -13.31 -13.18 2.33
C ARG A 187 -13.60 -12.67 0.92
N CYS A 188 -12.56 -12.24 0.24
CA CYS A 188 -12.66 -11.69 -1.10
C CYS A 188 -11.89 -12.51 -2.14
N MET A 189 -12.36 -12.47 -3.37
CA MET A 189 -11.66 -12.91 -4.57
C MET A 189 -11.44 -11.71 -5.49
N SER A 190 -10.27 -11.63 -6.13
CA SER A 190 -9.96 -10.59 -7.11
C SER A 190 -9.72 -11.18 -8.48
N ASP A 191 -10.35 -10.59 -9.48
CA ASP A 191 -10.26 -10.94 -10.88
C ASP A 191 -9.71 -9.71 -11.65
N TYR A 192 -8.75 -9.94 -12.55
CA TYR A 192 -8.07 -8.89 -13.31
C TYR A 192 -8.29 -9.09 -14.80
N PHE A 193 -8.67 -8.01 -15.48
CA PHE A 193 -8.92 -7.97 -16.91
C PHE A 193 -7.91 -7.03 -17.57
N ILE A 194 -7.28 -7.52 -18.63
CA ILE A 194 -6.31 -6.78 -19.44
C ILE A 194 -6.77 -6.92 -20.88
N GLU A 195 -7.09 -5.79 -21.52
CA GLU A 195 -7.51 -5.78 -22.92
C GLU A 195 -6.25 -5.65 -23.79
N ASP A 196 -6.03 -6.63 -24.67
CA ASP A 196 -4.95 -6.57 -25.65
C ASP A 196 -5.34 -5.53 -26.73
N ARG A 197 -4.43 -4.57 -26.95
CA ARG A 197 -4.62 -3.45 -27.87
C ARG A 197 -4.40 -3.86 -29.32
#